data_AF-A0A4J1RFY2-F1
#
_entry.id   AF-A0A4J1RFY2-F1
#
_cell.length_a   1.000
_cell.length_b   1.000
_cell.length_c   1.000
_cell.angle_alpha   90.00
_cell.angle_beta   90.00
_cell.angle_gamma   90.00
#
_symmetry.space_group_name_H-M   'P 1'
#
loop_
_entity.id
_entity.type
_entity.pdbx_description
1 polymer ?
#
loop_
_entity_poly.entity_id
_entity_poly.type
_entity_poly.pdbx_seq_one_letter_code
_entity_poly.pdbx_strand_id
1 'polypeptide(L)'
;MEKLKTFVVKSVEEESADFHFEAYASTYGNTDRDGDVMAKGCFDNTLKTKAVVPMCLNHDRNRVIGKHELSVDEKGLRTRSIFNLSDPEAKKTYDLMKMGALDSLSIGFFINDYEPVDAK
;
A
#
# COMPACT_ATOMS: atom_id res chain seq x y z
N MET A 1 12.81 34.64 12.58
CA MET A 1 13.48 33.34 12.84
C MET A 1 12.40 32.27 12.89
N GLU A 2 12.19 31.56 11.78
CA GLU A 2 11.23 30.45 11.76
C GLU A 2 11.74 29.31 12.63
N LYS A 3 10.88 28.83 13.54
CA LYS A 3 11.14 27.64 14.34
C LYS A 3 11.07 26.42 13.42
N LEU A 4 12.22 25.86 13.08
CA LEU A 4 12.31 24.52 12.48
C LEU A 4 11.56 23.54 13.38
N LYS A 5 10.50 22.91 12.84
CA LYS A 5 9.85 21.79 13.49
C LYS A 5 10.67 20.55 13.18
N THR A 6 11.50 20.12 14.13
CA THR A 6 12.21 18.85 14.09
C THR A 6 11.21 17.70 14.30
N PHE A 7 11.37 16.62 13.55
CA PHE A 7 10.64 15.38 13.80
C PHE A 7 11.39 14.53 14.83
N VAL A 8 10.63 13.71 15.55
CA VAL A 8 11.14 12.74 16.52
C VAL A 8 10.82 11.35 15.97
N VAL A 9 11.87 10.57 15.71
CA VAL A 9 11.72 9.16 15.36
C VAL A 9 11.22 8.42 16.60
N LYS A 10 10.06 7.76 16.51
CA LYS A 10 9.41 7.10 17.66
C LYS A 10 9.92 5.68 17.93
N SER A 11 10.50 5.01 16.94
CA SER A 11 11.24 3.76 17.11
C SER A 11 12.11 3.48 15.88
N VAL A 12 13.21 2.77 16.09
CA VAL A 12 13.97 2.05 15.06
C VAL A 12 14.32 0.71 15.67
N GLU A 13 13.79 -0.37 15.11
CA GLU A 13 14.10 -1.73 15.56
C GLU A 13 15.16 -2.32 14.64
N GLU A 14 16.29 -2.74 15.20
CA GLU A 14 17.28 -3.59 14.54
C GLU A 14 17.26 -4.96 15.24
N GLU A 15 16.53 -5.95 14.68
CA GLU A 15 16.95 -7.35 14.56
C GLU A 15 15.86 -8.29 13.97
N SER A 16 16.24 -8.99 12.89
CA SER A 16 15.79 -10.34 12.48
C SER A 16 14.35 -10.66 12.04
N ALA A 17 13.43 -9.70 11.91
CA ALA A 17 12.15 -9.96 11.26
C ALA A 17 12.01 -9.05 10.04
N ASP A 18 11.94 -9.65 8.84
CA ASP A 18 11.54 -9.06 7.56
C ASP A 18 11.17 -7.56 7.65
N PHE A 19 12.07 -6.68 7.19
CA PHE A 19 11.78 -5.25 7.18
C PHE A 19 10.44 -5.02 6.49
N HIS A 20 9.52 -4.40 7.21
CA HIS A 20 8.17 -4.17 6.74
C HIS A 20 7.74 -2.73 6.95
N PHE A 21 6.84 -2.28 6.08
CA PHE A 21 6.07 -1.06 6.32
C PHE A 21 4.59 -1.39 6.38
N GLU A 22 3.84 -0.52 7.03
CA GLU A 22 2.39 -0.61 7.10
C GLU A 22 1.75 0.67 6.56
N ALA A 23 0.70 0.51 5.77
CA ALA A 23 -0.01 1.64 5.18
C ALA A 23 -1.48 1.28 4.93
N TYR A 24 -2.32 2.30 4.79
CA TYR A 24 -3.62 2.14 4.16
C TYR A 24 -3.44 2.24 2.66
N ALA A 25 -3.73 1.14 1.96
CA ALA A 25 -3.69 1.08 0.50
C ALA A 25 -4.92 1.74 -0.12
N SER A 26 -6.05 1.70 0.58
CA SER A 26 -7.23 2.53 0.31
C SER A 26 -8.04 2.71 1.58
N THR A 27 -8.74 3.83 1.68
CA THR A 27 -9.70 4.10 2.77
C THR A 27 -11.12 4.12 2.24
N TYR A 28 -12.11 4.00 3.13
CA TYR A 28 -13.52 4.00 2.76
C TYR A 28 -14.10 5.41 2.72
N GLY A 29 -15.08 5.63 1.82
CA GLY A 29 -15.94 6.81 1.80
C GLY A 29 -15.28 8.11 1.32
N ASN A 30 -13.98 8.12 1.05
CA ASN A 30 -13.32 9.21 0.34
C ASN A 30 -13.36 8.97 -1.17
N THR A 31 -13.41 10.05 -1.94
CA THR A 31 -13.12 10.04 -3.38
C THR A 31 -11.62 10.04 -3.58
N ASP A 32 -11.10 9.12 -4.39
CA ASP A 32 -9.69 9.09 -4.76
C ASP A 32 -9.39 10.00 -5.97
N ARG A 33 -8.17 9.90 -6.51
CA ARG A 33 -7.71 10.74 -7.62
C ARG A 33 -8.46 10.45 -8.93
N ASP A 34 -8.93 9.22 -9.13
CA ASP A 34 -9.59 8.79 -10.35
C ASP A 34 -11.12 8.91 -10.25
N GLY A 35 -11.62 9.31 -9.08
CA GLY A 35 -13.04 9.57 -8.83
C GLY A 35 -13.75 8.40 -8.14
N ASP A 36 -13.03 7.35 -7.78
CA ASP A 36 -13.61 6.17 -7.16
C ASP A 36 -13.90 6.42 -5.67
N VAL A 37 -14.98 5.80 -5.17
CA VAL A 37 -15.34 5.79 -3.74
C VAL A 37 -15.46 4.35 -3.28
N MET A 38 -14.54 3.93 -2.40
CA MET A 38 -14.56 2.59 -1.83
C MET A 38 -15.62 2.48 -0.74
N ALA A 39 -16.59 1.60 -0.93
CA ALA A 39 -17.62 1.30 0.06
C ALA A 39 -17.09 0.34 1.14
N LYS A 40 -17.60 0.46 2.38
CA LYS A 40 -17.24 -0.47 3.46
C LYS A 40 -17.58 -1.91 3.05
N GLY A 41 -16.63 -2.83 3.23
CA GLY A 41 -16.78 -4.25 2.88
C GLY A 41 -16.42 -4.60 1.42
N CYS A 42 -16.05 -3.62 0.57
CA CYS A 42 -15.74 -3.89 -0.84
C CYS A 42 -14.53 -4.83 -1.06
N PHE A 43 -13.65 -4.97 -0.07
CA PHE A 43 -12.47 -5.85 -0.16
C PHE A 43 -12.68 -7.24 0.44
N ASP A 44 -13.77 -7.48 1.17
CA ASP A 44 -13.95 -8.70 1.99
C ASP A 44 -13.90 -9.99 1.17
N ASN A 45 -14.52 -9.98 -0.01
CA ASN A 45 -14.53 -11.15 -0.89
C ASN A 45 -13.15 -11.43 -1.51
N THR A 46 -12.42 -10.38 -1.88
CA THR A 46 -11.04 -10.51 -2.37
C THR A 46 -10.15 -11.10 -1.29
N LEU A 47 -10.25 -10.64 -0.05
CA LEU A 47 -9.41 -11.11 1.05
C LEU A 47 -9.66 -12.57 1.46
N LYS A 48 -10.89 -13.10 1.26
CA LYS A 48 -11.17 -14.53 1.46
C LYS A 48 -10.37 -15.43 0.53
N THR A 49 -9.99 -14.94 -0.65
CA THR A 49 -9.32 -15.72 -1.69
C THR A 49 -7.85 -15.36 -1.86
N LYS A 50 -7.49 -14.10 -1.59
CA LYS A 50 -6.15 -13.56 -1.87
C LYS A 50 -5.78 -12.44 -0.90
N ALA A 51 -5.39 -12.82 0.32
CA ALA A 51 -4.88 -11.90 1.33
C ALA A 51 -3.39 -11.58 1.18
N VAL A 52 -2.64 -12.33 0.35
CA VAL A 52 -1.23 -12.06 0.07
C VAL A 52 -1.05 -11.83 -1.43
N VAL A 53 -0.47 -10.68 -1.79
CA VAL A 53 -0.27 -10.28 -3.19
C VAL A 53 1.18 -9.81 -3.42
N PRO A 54 1.68 -9.88 -4.67
CA PRO A 54 3.00 -9.32 -5.00
C PRO A 54 3.05 -7.81 -4.76
N MET A 55 4.17 -7.32 -4.21
CA MET A 55 4.48 -5.88 -4.16
C MET A 55 5.19 -5.50 -5.46
N CYS A 56 4.44 -4.95 -6.41
CA CYS A 56 4.94 -4.54 -7.71
C CYS A 56 5.44 -3.09 -7.66
N LEU A 57 6.66 -2.84 -8.13
CA LEU A 57 7.17 -1.49 -8.28
C LEU A 57 6.52 -0.81 -9.50
N ASN A 58 5.92 0.36 -9.29
CA ASN A 58 5.29 1.17 -10.35
C ASN A 58 4.23 0.40 -11.19
N HIS A 59 3.44 -0.47 -10.54
CA HIS A 59 2.44 -1.33 -11.20
C HIS A 59 2.99 -2.29 -12.27
N ASP A 60 4.32 -2.47 -12.35
CA ASP A 60 4.94 -3.41 -13.26
C ASP A 60 4.95 -4.82 -12.65
N ARG A 61 4.14 -5.72 -13.22
CA ARG A 61 4.00 -7.11 -12.78
C ARG A 61 5.27 -7.95 -12.96
N ASN A 62 6.26 -7.46 -13.72
CA ASN A 62 7.56 -8.11 -13.85
C ASN A 62 8.58 -7.63 -12.81
N ARG A 63 8.26 -6.57 -12.05
CA ARG A 63 9.15 -5.95 -11.05
C ARG A 63 8.60 -6.14 -9.65
N VAL A 64 8.67 -7.39 -9.18
CA VAL A 64 8.19 -7.78 -7.86
C VAL A 64 9.29 -7.59 -6.83
N ILE A 65 9.12 -6.60 -5.95
CA ILE A 65 10.11 -6.20 -4.93
C ILE A 65 9.80 -6.76 -3.54
N GLY A 66 8.75 -7.59 -3.42
CA GLY A 66 8.35 -8.26 -2.19
C GLY A 66 6.89 -8.68 -2.19
N LYS A 67 6.25 -8.69 -1.02
CA LYS A 67 4.84 -9.07 -0.86
C LYS A 67 4.07 -8.09 0.04
N HIS A 68 2.78 -7.96 -0.23
CA HIS A 68 1.81 -7.32 0.65
C HIS A 68 0.98 -8.39 1.34
N GLU A 69 0.89 -8.31 2.67
CA GLU A 69 -0.09 -9.00 3.49
C GLU A 69 -1.23 -8.02 3.75
N LEU A 70 -2.44 -8.35 3.28
CA LEU A 70 -3.59 -7.46 3.26
C LEU A 70 -4.58 -7.81 4.37
N SER A 71 -5.21 -6.78 4.93
CA SER A 71 -6.28 -6.89 5.92
C SER A 71 -7.22 -5.70 5.80
N VAL A 72 -8.42 -5.81 6.35
CA VAL A 72 -9.36 -4.69 6.46
C VAL A 72 -9.62 -4.36 7.92
N ASP A 73 -9.83 -3.08 8.19
CA ASP A 73 -10.36 -2.57 9.44
C ASP A 73 -11.48 -1.54 9.17
N GLU A 74 -11.92 -0.83 10.20
CA GLU A 74 -12.96 0.20 10.10
C GLU A 74 -12.61 1.37 9.17
N LYS A 75 -11.32 1.61 8.91
CA LYS A 75 -10.84 2.73 8.10
C LYS A 75 -10.65 2.33 6.63
N GLY A 76 -10.23 1.10 6.34
CA GLY A 76 -9.97 0.68 4.96
C GLY A 76 -9.16 -0.59 4.80
N LEU A 77 -8.55 -0.73 3.63
CA LEU A 77 -7.61 -1.79 3.28
C LEU A 77 -6.22 -1.43 3.81
N ARG A 78 -5.74 -2.17 4.80
CA ARG A 78 -4.40 -2.06 5.37
C ARG A 78 -3.48 -3.10 4.75
N THR A 79 -2.25 -2.70 4.48
CA THR A 79 -1.17 -3.61 4.09
C THR A 79 -0.08 -3.63 5.15
N ARG A 80 0.45 -4.82 5.42
CA ARG A 80 1.77 -5.05 5.98
C ARG A 80 2.66 -5.59 4.86
N SER A 81 3.67 -4.83 4.47
CA SER A 81 4.43 -5.08 3.24
C SER A 81 5.86 -5.45 3.58
N ILE A 82 6.36 -6.55 3.02
CA ILE A 82 7.69 -7.10 3.28
C ILE A 82 8.52 -7.03 2.00
N PHE A 83 9.74 -6.49 2.09
CA PHE A 83 10.69 -6.42 0.97
C PHE A 83 11.51 -7.69 0.83
N ASN A 84 11.80 -8.07 -0.42
CA ASN A 84 12.86 -9.04 -0.71
C ASN A 84 14.22 -8.32 -0.78
N LEU A 85 14.86 -8.05 0.36
CA LEU A 85 16.11 -7.27 0.40
C LEU A 85 17.33 -7.96 -0.27
N SER A 86 17.21 -9.22 -0.68
CA SER A 86 18.21 -9.88 -1.52
C SER A 86 18.20 -9.38 -2.97
N ASP A 87 17.10 -8.75 -3.41
CA ASP A 87 16.98 -8.10 -4.70
C ASP A 87 17.52 -6.64 -4.61
N PRO A 88 18.51 -6.26 -5.44
CA PRO A 88 19.02 -4.88 -5.49
C PRO A 88 17.95 -3.82 -5.74
N GLU A 89 16.92 -4.11 -6.54
CA GLU A 89 15.84 -3.16 -6.83
C GLU A 89 14.92 -2.96 -5.62
N ALA A 90 14.60 -4.05 -4.91
CA ALA A 90 13.85 -3.97 -3.65
C ALA A 90 14.64 -3.21 -2.59
N LYS A 91 15.94 -3.48 -2.46
CA LYS A 91 16.81 -2.76 -1.51
C LYS A 91 16.87 -1.27 -1.82
N LYS A 92 17.07 -0.90 -3.09
CA LYS A 92 17.07 0.51 -3.52
C LYS A 92 15.74 1.20 -3.20
N THR A 93 14.61 0.53 -3.48
CA THR A 93 13.28 1.07 -3.19
C THR A 93 13.08 1.29 -1.70
N TYR A 94 13.49 0.31 -0.88
CA TYR A 94 13.50 0.42 0.57
C TYR A 94 14.32 1.62 1.06
N ASP A 95 15.56 1.78 0.59
CA ASP A 95 16.43 2.90 0.98
C ASP A 95 15.80 4.26 0.61
N LEU A 96 15.17 4.35 -0.58
CA LEU A 96 14.46 5.55 -1.03
C LEU A 96 13.22 5.87 -0.18
N MET A 97 12.48 4.85 0.25
CA MET A 97 11.37 5.03 1.20
C MET A 97 11.85 5.48 2.57
N LYS A 98 12.94 4.90 3.08
CA LYS A 98 13.52 5.28 4.39
C LYS A 98 13.97 6.74 4.42
N MET A 99 14.47 7.28 3.31
CA MET A 99 14.85 8.69 3.20
C MET A 99 13.67 9.62 2.83
N GLY A 100 12.46 9.09 2.62
CA GLY A 100 11.27 9.86 2.28
C GLY A 100 11.21 10.34 0.81
N ALA A 101 12.03 9.79 -0.08
CA ALA A 101 11.95 10.08 -1.51
C ALA A 101 10.79 9.34 -2.20
N LEU A 102 10.33 8.24 -1.59
CA LEU A 102 9.11 7.52 -1.95
C LEU A 102 8.21 7.48 -0.71
N ASP A 103 7.00 8.02 -0.82
CA ASP A 103 6.11 8.26 0.32
C ASP A 103 4.64 7.88 0.08
N SER A 104 4.35 7.30 -1.10
CA SER A 104 2.99 7.11 -1.59
C SER A 104 2.76 5.67 -2.05
N LEU A 105 1.54 5.19 -1.86
CA LEU A 105 1.08 3.87 -2.30
C LEU A 105 -0.09 4.04 -3.28
N SER A 106 -0.20 3.14 -4.23
CA SER A 106 -1.31 3.09 -5.18
C SER A 106 -1.87 1.68 -5.22
N ILE A 107 -3.18 1.57 -5.37
CA ILE A 107 -3.87 0.31 -5.62
C ILE A 107 -4.46 0.30 -7.02
N GLY A 108 -4.48 -0.88 -7.62
CA GLY A 108 -5.29 -1.16 -8.80
C GLY A 108 -6.16 -2.37 -8.52
N PHE A 109 -7.37 -2.38 -9.05
CA PHE A 109 -8.29 -3.50 -8.99
C PHE A 109 -8.93 -3.71 -10.36
N PHE A 110 -9.49 -4.90 -10.56
CA PHE A 110 -10.25 -5.21 -11.76
C PHE A 110 -11.73 -5.15 -11.45
N ILE A 111 -12.48 -4.48 -12.31
CA ILE A 111 -13.94 -4.46 -12.28
C ILE A 111 -14.41 -5.68 -13.06
N ASN A 112 -15.00 -6.65 -12.35
CA ASN A 112 -15.54 -7.87 -12.98
C ASN A 112 -16.97 -7.66 -13.49
N ASP A 113 -17.72 -6.78 -12.85
CA ASP A 113 -19.11 -6.44 -13.18
C ASP A 113 -19.40 -5.01 -12.72
N TYR A 114 -20.30 -4.31 -13.40
CA TYR A 114 -20.69 -2.94 -13.06
C TYR A 114 -22.10 -2.61 -13.54
N GLU A 115 -22.78 -1.77 -12.76
CA GLU A 115 -24.06 -1.16 -13.16
C GLU A 115 -23.82 0.35 -13.41
N PRO A 116 -24.00 0.85 -14.64
CA PRO A 116 -23.92 2.28 -14.91
C PRO A 116 -25.08 3.00 -14.24
N VAL A 117 -24.79 3.95 -13.35
CA VAL A 117 -25.83 4.72 -12.65
C VAL A 117 -26.32 5.93 -13.48
N ASP A 118 -25.54 6.38 -14.46
CA ASP A 118 -25.88 7.48 -15.38
C ASP A 118 -25.35 7.21 -16.80
N ALA A 119 -25.94 6.25 -17.51
CA ALA A 119 -25.71 6.14 -18.95
C ALA A 119 -26.52 7.23 -19.68
N LYS A 120 -25.84 8.29 -20.15
CA LYS A 120 -26.32 9.10 -21.27
C LYS A 120 -25.70 8.64 -22.57
#